data_AF-I9QFH4-F1
#
_entry.id   AF-I9QFH4-F1
#
_cell.length_a   1.000
_cell.length_b   1.000
_cell.length_c   1.000
_cell.angle_alpha   90.00
_cell.angle_beta   90.00
_cell.angle_gamma   90.00
#
_symmetry.space_group_name_H-M   'P 1'
#
loop_
_entity.id
_entity.type
_entity.pdbx_description
1 polymer ?
#
loop_
_entity_poly.entity_id
_entity_poly.type
_entity_poly.pdbx_seq_one_letter_code
_entity_poly.pdbx_strand_id
1 'polypeptide(L)'
;MLDFLQELSTPHVRDFFLLFLRVSGVLSFFPFFENHLVPLSVRGALSLYVSAIFYPTLEFSNAAYTPEGFIIACLCELFLGVCASIFLQIVFASLVFATDSISFSMGLTMASAYDPISGSQKPIVGQALLLLAILILLDLSFHHQIILFVDHSLKAVPLGQFVFEPALAKNIVKAFSHLFVIGFSMAFPILCLVLLSDIIFGMIMKTHPQFNLLAIGFPVKIAIGFVGIILIASAIMGRFKEEISLAFSAISKIF
;
A
#
# COMPACT_ATOMS: atom_id res chain seq x y z
N MET A 1 20.91 11.06 29.90
CA MET A 1 20.53 10.19 28.74
C MET A 1 20.55 8.72 29.14
N LEU A 2 21.57 8.25 29.86
CA LEU A 2 21.62 6.89 30.41
C LEU A 2 20.54 6.62 31.48
N ASP A 3 20.21 7.60 32.32
CA ASP A 3 19.17 7.46 33.37
C ASP A 3 17.76 7.24 32.78
N PHE A 4 17.45 7.89 31.67
CA PHE A 4 16.17 7.74 30.96
C PHE A 4 16.00 6.32 30.38
N LEU A 5 17.08 5.74 29.85
CA LEU A 5 17.08 4.34 29.38
C LEU A 5 16.93 3.35 30.54
N GLN A 6 17.34 3.75 31.76
CA GLN A 6 17.21 2.94 32.96
C GLN A 6 15.76 2.92 33.50
N GLU A 7 15.03 4.05 33.41
CA GLU A 7 13.59 4.09 33.71
C GLU A 7 12.73 3.30 32.71
N LEU A 8 13.09 3.35 31.43
CA LEU A 8 12.49 2.53 30.36
C LEU A 8 12.77 1.02 30.51
N SER A 9 13.74 0.63 31.35
CA SER A 9 14.11 -0.78 31.58
C SER A 9 13.15 -1.51 32.54
N THR A 10 12.20 -0.80 33.17
CA THR A 10 11.16 -1.47 33.94
C THR A 10 10.36 -2.41 33.01
N PRO A 11 10.11 -3.67 33.41
CA PRO A 11 9.62 -4.71 32.49
C PRO A 11 8.29 -4.33 31.83
N HIS A 12 7.41 -3.67 32.60
CA HIS A 12 6.11 -3.21 32.11
C HIS A 12 6.19 -2.08 31.08
N VAL A 13 7.08 -1.10 31.27
CA VAL A 13 7.24 0.05 30.35
C VAL A 13 7.95 -0.40 29.08
N ARG A 14 8.95 -1.27 29.23
CA ARG A 14 9.73 -1.84 28.13
C ARG A 14 8.85 -2.62 27.16
N ASP A 15 8.07 -3.58 27.66
CA ASP A 15 7.24 -4.45 26.82
C ASP A 15 6.11 -3.65 26.15
N PHE A 16 5.55 -2.65 26.85
CA PHE A 16 4.61 -1.69 26.25
C PHE A 16 5.26 -0.89 25.11
N PHE A 17 6.49 -0.42 25.29
CA PHE A 17 7.20 0.35 24.27
C PHE A 17 7.51 -0.49 23.02
N LEU A 18 7.91 -1.75 23.21
CA LEU A 18 8.09 -2.70 22.10
C LEU A 18 6.78 -2.96 21.34
N LEU A 19 5.67 -3.19 22.06
CA LEU A 19 4.35 -3.31 21.46
C LEU A 19 3.97 -2.06 20.66
N PHE A 20 4.21 -0.87 21.24
CA PHE A 20 3.94 0.40 20.58
C PHE A 20 4.72 0.55 19.27
N LEU A 21 6.00 0.16 19.24
CA LEU A 21 6.80 0.21 18.01
C LEU A 21 6.28 -0.74 16.94
N ARG A 22 5.88 -1.96 17.31
CA ARG A 22 5.27 -2.93 16.38
C ARG A 22 3.98 -2.36 15.76
N VAL A 23 3.04 -1.92 16.60
CA VAL A 23 1.75 -1.37 16.17
C VAL A 23 1.94 -0.09 15.36
N SER A 24 2.87 0.77 15.75
CA SER A 24 3.23 1.97 15.01
C SER A 24 3.79 1.65 13.62
N GLY A 25 4.65 0.64 13.51
CA GLY A 25 5.17 0.14 12.22
C GLY A 25 4.04 -0.37 11.32
N VAL A 26 3.12 -1.16 11.86
CA VAL A 26 1.96 -1.66 11.11
C VAL A 26 1.08 -0.50 10.63
N LEU A 27 0.58 0.34 11.55
CA LEU A 27 -0.40 1.38 11.22
C LEU A 27 0.19 2.55 10.41
N SER A 28 1.45 2.89 10.61
CA SER A 28 2.09 4.00 9.89
C SER A 28 2.32 3.68 8.42
N PHE A 29 2.67 2.44 8.12
CA PHE A 29 2.93 2.03 6.73
C PHE A 29 1.69 1.40 6.08
N PHE A 30 0.54 1.43 6.77
CA PHE A 30 -0.69 0.91 6.21
C PHE A 30 -1.27 1.90 5.16
N PRO A 31 -1.48 1.48 3.91
CA PRO A 31 -1.81 2.37 2.78
C PRO A 31 -3.12 3.16 2.95
N PHE A 32 -4.05 2.68 3.79
CA PHE A 32 -5.28 3.42 4.11
C PHE A 32 -5.00 4.76 4.83
N PHE A 33 -4.02 4.79 5.73
CA PHE A 33 -3.67 5.98 6.52
C PHE A 33 -2.55 6.82 5.87
N GLU A 34 -2.07 6.42 4.70
CA GLU A 34 -0.96 7.08 4.00
C GLU A 34 -1.42 8.30 3.19
N ASN A 35 -2.73 8.48 2.97
CA ASN A 35 -3.25 9.69 2.37
C ASN A 35 -2.99 10.91 3.28
N HIS A 36 -2.57 12.03 2.69
CA HIS A 36 -2.39 13.34 3.36
C HIS A 36 -3.64 13.84 4.12
N LEU A 37 -4.77 13.14 4.00
CA LEU A 37 -5.99 13.35 4.75
C LEU A 37 -5.84 13.07 6.24
N VAL A 38 -4.94 12.17 6.65
CA VAL A 38 -4.72 11.83 8.07
C VAL A 38 -3.36 12.36 8.53
N PRO A 39 -3.32 13.34 9.47
CA PRO A 39 -2.07 13.87 9.96
C PRO A 39 -1.28 12.81 10.74
N LEU A 40 0.05 12.91 10.70
CA LEU A 40 0.96 12.00 11.40
C LEU A 40 0.65 11.91 12.90
N SER A 41 0.26 13.03 13.52
CA SER A 41 -0.13 13.09 14.93
C SER A 41 -1.32 12.20 15.27
N VAL A 42 -2.32 12.11 14.38
CA VAL A 42 -3.50 11.26 14.59
C VAL A 42 -3.12 9.80 14.46
N ARG A 43 -2.23 9.46 13.52
CA ARG A 43 -1.70 8.10 13.36
C ARG A 43 -0.90 7.65 14.57
N GLY A 44 -0.04 8.52 15.10
CA GLY A 44 0.71 8.25 16.34
C GLY A 44 -0.19 8.10 17.56
N ALA A 45 -1.25 8.92 17.67
CA ALA A 45 -2.25 8.77 18.72
C ALA A 45 -3.04 7.45 18.59
N LEU A 46 -3.40 7.06 17.36
CA LEU A 46 -4.09 5.80 17.09
C LEU A 46 -3.21 4.59 17.41
N SER A 47 -1.92 4.62 17.06
CA SER A 47 -1.01 3.52 17.41
C SER A 47 -0.81 3.39 18.91
N LEU A 48 -0.72 4.51 19.64
CA LEU A 48 -0.66 4.50 21.10
C LEU A 48 -1.96 3.92 21.70
N TYR A 49 -3.11 4.36 21.22
CA TYR A 49 -4.42 3.87 21.67
C TYR A 49 -4.59 2.37 21.43
N VAL A 50 -4.28 1.87 20.23
CA VAL A 50 -4.35 0.44 19.92
C VAL A 50 -3.37 -0.36 20.77
N SER A 51 -2.16 0.15 21.01
CA SER A 51 -1.18 -0.50 21.88
C SER A 51 -1.67 -0.60 23.33
N ALA A 52 -2.36 0.42 23.83
CA ALA A 52 -2.96 0.39 25.17
C ALA A 52 -4.07 -0.68 25.29
N ILE A 53 -4.82 -0.95 24.21
CA ILE A 53 -5.84 -2.01 24.18
C ILE A 53 -5.21 -3.40 24.23
N PHE A 54 -4.08 -3.61 23.56
CA PHE A 54 -3.38 -4.90 23.53
C PHE A 54 -2.46 -5.14 24.72
N TYR A 55 -2.13 -4.10 25.50
CA TYR A 55 -1.32 -4.22 26.70
C TYR A 55 -1.76 -5.33 27.67
N PRO A 56 -3.04 -5.48 28.07
CA PRO A 56 -3.48 -6.54 28.98
C PRO A 56 -3.36 -7.96 28.40
N THR A 57 -3.19 -8.10 27.07
CA THR A 57 -3.01 -9.41 26.42
C THR A 57 -1.54 -9.85 26.36
N LEU A 58 -0.61 -9.01 26.78
CA LEU A 58 0.82 -9.33 26.77
C LEU A 58 1.18 -10.32 27.87
N GLU A 59 1.90 -11.38 27.49
CA GLU A 59 2.65 -12.20 28.43
C GLU A 59 3.99 -11.50 28.72
N PHE A 60 4.14 -10.98 29.94
CA PHE A 60 5.35 -10.26 30.32
C PHE A 60 6.56 -11.20 30.34
N SER A 61 7.57 -10.88 29.56
CA SER A 61 8.82 -11.63 29.55
C SER A 61 9.81 -11.01 30.54
N ASN A 62 10.29 -11.80 31.50
CA ASN A 62 11.35 -11.38 32.43
C ASN A 62 12.75 -11.37 31.79
N ALA A 63 12.86 -11.42 30.45
CA ALA A 63 14.15 -11.33 29.77
C ALA A 63 14.84 -10.00 30.13
N ALA A 64 16.06 -10.08 30.66
CA ALA A 64 16.88 -8.90 30.92
C ALA A 64 17.57 -8.48 29.62
N TYR A 65 17.30 -7.26 29.15
CA TYR A 65 18.00 -6.68 28.01
C TYR A 65 19.18 -5.84 28.50
N THR A 66 20.32 -5.97 27.84
CA THR A 66 21.36 -4.93 27.91
C THR A 66 20.83 -3.66 27.20
N PRO A 67 21.33 -2.45 27.52
CA PRO A 67 20.90 -1.23 26.85
C PRO A 67 21.02 -1.31 25.31
N GLU A 68 22.07 -1.96 24.82
CA GLU A 68 22.29 -2.23 23.40
C GLU A 68 21.27 -3.23 22.83
N GLY A 69 21.00 -4.32 23.55
CA GLY A 69 20.01 -5.33 23.16
C GLY A 69 18.59 -4.78 23.11
N PHE A 70 18.26 -3.81 23.97
CA PHE A 70 16.95 -3.14 23.93
C PHE A 70 16.76 -2.28 22.68
N ILE A 71 17.79 -1.56 22.25
CA ILE A 71 17.74 -0.77 21.01
C ILE A 71 17.55 -1.69 19.80
N ILE A 72 18.26 -2.81 19.75
CA ILE A 72 18.12 -3.81 18.68
C ILE A 72 16.70 -4.39 18.68
N ALA A 73 16.16 -4.75 19.85
CA ALA A 73 14.78 -5.23 19.98
C ALA A 73 13.77 -4.19 19.45
N CYS A 74 13.94 -2.91 19.81
CA CYS A 74 13.10 -1.82 19.31
C CYS A 74 13.12 -1.72 17.77
N LEU A 75 14.31 -1.80 17.17
CA LEU A 75 14.45 -1.76 15.71
C LEU A 75 13.82 -2.98 15.04
N CYS A 76 14.00 -4.18 15.62
CA CYS A 76 13.39 -5.40 15.12
C CYS A 76 11.86 -5.33 15.14
N GLU A 77 11.27 -4.82 16.21
CA GLU A 77 9.81 -4.67 16.34
C GLU A 77 9.21 -3.68 15.35
N LEU A 78 9.88 -2.53 15.18
CA LEU A 78 9.51 -1.56 14.15
C LEU A 78 9.60 -2.19 12.76
N PHE A 79 10.68 -2.94 12.49
CA PHE A 79 10.93 -3.55 11.20
C PHE A 79 9.95 -4.68 10.88
N LEU A 80 9.52 -5.46 11.87
CA LEU A 80 8.44 -6.45 11.73
C LEU A 80 7.16 -5.76 11.26
N GLY A 81 6.75 -4.69 11.96
CA GLY A 81 5.55 -3.95 11.60
C GLY A 81 5.60 -3.38 10.18
N VAL A 82 6.77 -2.83 9.80
CA VAL A 82 7.02 -2.34 8.42
C VAL A 82 6.93 -3.48 7.40
N CYS A 83 7.56 -4.62 7.67
CA CYS A 83 7.55 -5.78 6.78
C CYS A 83 6.12 -6.30 6.54
N ALA A 84 5.30 -6.36 7.58
CA ALA A 84 3.89 -6.74 7.45
C ALA A 84 3.12 -5.76 6.55
N SER A 85 3.32 -4.46 6.74
CA SER A 85 2.64 -3.43 5.94
C SER A 85 3.14 -3.35 4.50
N ILE A 86 4.39 -3.70 4.20
CA ILE A 86 4.93 -3.73 2.83
C ILE A 86 4.12 -4.64 1.91
N PHE A 87 3.68 -5.82 2.38
CA PHE A 87 2.86 -6.71 1.56
C PHE A 87 1.54 -6.05 1.12
N LEU A 88 0.93 -5.27 2.01
CA LEU A 88 -0.30 -4.53 1.72
C LEU A 88 -0.03 -3.34 0.80
N GLN A 89 1.08 -2.62 1.02
CA GLN A 89 1.51 -1.55 0.13
C GLN A 89 1.74 -2.05 -1.28
N ILE A 90 2.34 -3.23 -1.47
CA ILE A 90 2.57 -3.83 -2.78
C ILE A 90 1.24 -4.04 -3.54
N VAL A 91 0.17 -4.47 -2.85
CA VAL A 91 -1.14 -4.65 -3.51
C VAL A 91 -1.73 -3.30 -3.92
N PHE A 92 -1.66 -2.27 -3.07
CA PHE A 92 -2.10 -0.92 -3.43
C PHE A 92 -1.26 -0.33 -4.57
N ALA A 93 0.05 -0.53 -4.53
CA ALA A 93 0.96 -0.08 -5.57
C ALA A 93 0.67 -0.76 -6.92
N SER A 94 0.16 -2.00 -6.93
CA SER A 94 -0.31 -2.65 -8.17
C SER A 94 -1.51 -1.91 -8.79
N LEU A 95 -2.45 -1.45 -7.95
CA LEU A 95 -3.59 -0.66 -8.40
C LEU A 95 -3.15 0.73 -8.88
N VAL A 96 -2.27 1.40 -8.12
CA VAL A 96 -1.68 2.69 -8.54
C VAL A 96 -1.02 2.55 -9.90
N PHE A 97 -0.14 1.55 -10.07
CA PHE A 97 0.53 1.27 -11.34
C PHE A 97 -0.46 1.02 -12.49
N ALA A 98 -1.54 0.28 -12.24
CA ALA A 98 -2.59 0.06 -13.24
C ALA A 98 -3.24 1.39 -13.66
N THR A 99 -3.66 2.19 -12.67
CA THR A 99 -4.36 3.45 -12.92
C THR A 99 -3.48 4.52 -13.56
N ASP A 100 -2.19 4.57 -13.21
CA ASP A 100 -1.22 5.47 -13.82
C ASP A 100 -0.96 5.07 -15.27
N SER A 101 -0.82 3.76 -15.55
CA SER A 101 -0.67 3.25 -16.92
C SER A 101 -1.88 3.61 -17.79
N ILE A 102 -3.09 3.44 -17.26
CA ILE A 102 -4.34 3.84 -17.94
C ILE A 102 -4.33 5.35 -18.21
N SER A 103 -4.07 6.17 -17.19
CA SER A 103 -4.10 7.62 -17.28
C SER A 103 -3.06 8.17 -18.25
N PHE A 104 -1.88 7.54 -18.28
CA PHE A 104 -0.82 7.84 -19.23
C PHE A 104 -1.25 7.53 -20.66
N SER A 105 -1.85 6.37 -20.90
CA SER A 105 -2.34 6.00 -22.24
C SER A 105 -3.40 6.97 -22.77
N MET A 106 -4.30 7.45 -21.90
CA MET A 106 -5.34 8.43 -22.23
C MET A 106 -4.79 9.83 -22.51
N GLY A 107 -3.53 10.09 -22.15
CA GLY A 107 -2.88 11.40 -22.33
C GLY A 107 -3.10 12.39 -21.18
N LEU A 108 -3.74 11.97 -20.08
CA LEU A 108 -4.05 12.85 -18.94
C LEU A 108 -2.78 13.31 -18.19
N THR A 109 -1.71 12.54 -18.28
CA THR A 109 -0.43 12.80 -17.59
C THR A 109 0.67 13.28 -18.56
N MET A 110 0.32 13.73 -19.76
CA MET A 110 1.31 14.21 -20.73
C MET A 110 2.03 15.47 -20.22
N ALA A 111 1.34 16.38 -19.53
CA ALA A 111 1.96 17.56 -18.93
C ALA A 111 3.09 17.19 -17.96
N SER A 112 2.90 16.16 -17.12
CA SER A 112 3.93 15.67 -16.19
C SER A 112 5.08 14.90 -16.86
N ALA A 113 4.89 14.41 -18.09
CA ALA A 113 5.98 13.79 -18.86
C ALA A 113 6.90 14.83 -19.49
N TYR A 114 6.36 16.00 -19.84
CA TYR A 114 7.13 17.12 -20.41
C TYR A 114 7.81 17.97 -19.33
N ASP A 115 7.18 18.16 -18.18
CA ASP A 115 7.78 18.85 -17.04
C ASP A 115 7.43 18.16 -15.70
N PRO A 116 8.31 17.28 -15.20
CA PRO A 116 8.12 16.63 -13.89
C PRO A 116 8.37 17.59 -12.70
N ILE A 117 8.94 18.77 -12.92
CA ILE A 117 9.35 19.71 -11.86
C ILE A 117 8.19 20.62 -11.44
N SER A 118 7.28 20.97 -12.34
CA SER A 118 6.11 21.85 -12.04
C SER A 118 4.99 21.18 -11.26
N GLY A 119 5.14 19.90 -10.89
CA GLY A 119 4.25 19.18 -9.98
C GLY A 119 3.50 18.06 -10.67
N SER A 120 3.70 16.84 -10.17
CA SER A 120 2.90 15.67 -10.53
C SER A 120 1.44 15.93 -10.12
N GLN A 121 0.57 16.22 -11.10
CA GLN A 121 -0.86 16.03 -10.88
C GLN A 121 -1.14 14.54 -10.94
N LYS A 122 -1.43 13.92 -9.78
CA LYS A 122 -2.02 12.59 -9.77
C LYS A 122 -3.29 12.63 -10.64
N PRO A 123 -3.39 11.79 -11.67
CA PRO A 123 -4.54 11.83 -12.56
C PRO A 123 -5.83 11.57 -11.77
N ILE A 124 -6.85 12.38 -12.03
CA ILE A 124 -8.15 12.35 -11.32
C ILE A 124 -8.75 10.93 -11.33
N VAL A 125 -8.57 10.22 -12.44
CA VAL A 125 -9.01 8.83 -12.65
C VAL A 125 -8.37 7.87 -11.64
N GLY A 126 -7.05 7.96 -11.44
CA GLY A 126 -6.35 7.11 -10.48
C GLY A 126 -6.79 7.37 -9.06
N GLN A 127 -6.99 8.65 -8.70
CA GLN A 127 -7.50 9.01 -7.39
C GLN A 127 -8.91 8.47 -7.14
N ALA A 128 -9.80 8.52 -8.14
CA ALA A 128 -11.16 8.00 -8.02
C ALA A 128 -11.18 6.48 -7.80
N LEU A 129 -10.39 5.71 -8.55
CA LEU A 129 -10.29 4.26 -8.39
C LEU A 129 -9.63 3.87 -7.06
N LEU A 130 -8.65 4.64 -6.58
CA LEU A 130 -8.05 4.45 -5.25
C LEU A 130 -9.05 4.70 -4.12
N LEU A 131 -9.89 5.74 -4.25
CA LEU A 131 -10.96 5.99 -3.29
C LEU A 131 -12.00 4.85 -3.28
N LEU A 132 -12.38 4.34 -4.45
CA LEU A 132 -13.27 3.17 -4.55
C LEU A 132 -12.65 1.93 -3.90
N ALA A 133 -11.36 1.67 -4.13
CA ALA A 133 -10.63 0.60 -3.48
C ALA A 133 -10.64 0.71 -1.95
N ILE A 134 -10.45 1.93 -1.43
CA ILE A 134 -10.54 2.22 0.01
C ILE A 134 -11.95 1.95 0.55
N LEU A 135 -13.00 2.36 -0.17
CA LEU A 135 -14.39 2.12 0.23
C LEU A 135 -14.71 0.63 0.30
N ILE A 136 -14.27 -0.16 -0.67
CA ILE A 136 -14.46 -1.62 -0.69
C ILE A 136 -13.73 -2.29 0.48
N LEU A 137 -12.55 -1.79 0.85
CA LEU A 137 -11.83 -2.31 2.01
C LEU A 137 -12.53 -2.02 3.33
N LEU A 138 -13.16 -0.85 3.45
CA LEU A 138 -13.98 -0.50 4.59
C LEU A 138 -15.23 -1.38 4.68
N ASP A 139 -15.90 -1.60 3.54
CA ASP A 139 -17.06 -2.49 3.44
C ASP A 139 -16.72 -3.92 3.87
N LEU A 140 -15.56 -4.43 3.45
CA LEU A 140 -15.04 -5.75 3.83
C LEU A 140 -14.42 -5.80 5.23
N SER A 141 -14.50 -4.72 5.99
CA SER A 141 -13.98 -4.62 7.36
C SER A 141 -12.49 -4.99 7.48
N PHE A 142 -11.68 -4.67 6.47
CA PHE A 142 -10.23 -4.97 6.51
C PHE A 142 -9.50 -4.24 7.64
N HIS A 143 -10.04 -3.13 8.13
CA HIS A 143 -9.53 -2.46 9.33
C HIS A 143 -9.58 -3.38 10.56
N HIS A 144 -10.56 -4.28 10.66
CA HIS A 144 -10.61 -5.30 11.71
C HIS A 144 -9.57 -6.40 11.50
N GLN A 145 -9.30 -6.80 10.25
CA GLN A 145 -8.28 -7.80 9.94
C GLN A 145 -6.87 -7.35 10.36
N ILE A 146 -6.57 -6.06 10.35
CA ILE A 146 -5.30 -5.52 10.85
C ILE A 146 -5.18 -5.73 12.36
N ILE A 147 -6.26 -5.48 13.10
CA ILE A 147 -6.30 -5.68 14.56
C ILE A 147 -6.10 -7.17 14.89
N LEU A 148 -6.77 -8.05 14.14
CA LEU A 148 -6.57 -9.51 14.26
C LEU A 148 -5.14 -9.92 13.90
N PHE A 149 -4.52 -9.27 12.91
CA PHE A 149 -3.13 -9.52 12.56
C PHE A 149 -2.18 -9.15 13.71
N VAL A 150 -2.40 -8.01 14.38
CA VAL A 150 -1.59 -7.62 15.55
C VAL A 150 -1.67 -8.67 16.65
N ASP A 151 -2.87 -9.16 16.97
CA ASP A 151 -3.08 -10.24 17.95
C ASP A 151 -2.33 -11.53 17.55
N HIS A 152 -2.45 -11.95 16.29
CA HIS A 152 -1.77 -13.14 15.77
C HIS A 152 -0.25 -13.00 15.82
N SER A 153 0.27 -11.84 15.40
CA SER A 153 1.69 -11.54 15.40
C SER A 153 2.30 -11.58 16.80
N LEU A 154 1.57 -11.14 17.82
CA LEU A 154 2.01 -11.22 19.22
C LEU A 154 2.14 -12.66 19.71
N LYS A 155 1.27 -13.57 19.23
CA LYS A 155 1.30 -14.99 19.57
C LYS A 155 2.38 -15.76 18.82
N ALA A 156 2.61 -15.43 17.56
CA ALA A 156 3.58 -16.12 16.73
C ALA A 156 5.03 -15.66 16.97
N VAL A 157 5.23 -14.34 17.16
CA VAL A 157 6.55 -13.74 17.38
C VAL A 157 6.54 -12.97 18.70
N PRO A 158 7.12 -13.53 19.77
CA PRO A 158 7.27 -12.85 21.04
C PRO A 158 8.01 -11.52 20.91
N LEU A 159 7.70 -10.57 21.79
CA LEU A 159 8.30 -9.24 21.78
C LEU A 159 9.83 -9.30 21.93
N GLY A 160 10.53 -8.64 21.02
CA GLY A 160 11.99 -8.50 20.98
C GLY A 160 12.73 -9.71 20.40
N GLN A 161 12.02 -10.75 19.93
CA GLN A 161 12.61 -11.97 19.39
C GLN A 161 12.50 -12.09 17.86
N PHE A 162 12.06 -11.03 17.18
CA PHE A 162 11.96 -11.06 15.73
C PHE A 162 13.35 -11.22 15.07
N VAL A 163 13.46 -12.24 14.23
CA VAL A 163 14.66 -12.51 13.41
C VAL A 163 14.27 -12.39 11.94
N PHE A 164 15.03 -11.60 11.20
CA PHE A 164 14.84 -11.47 9.75
C PHE A 164 15.36 -12.71 9.03
N GLU A 165 14.44 -13.56 8.57
CA GLU A 165 14.79 -14.74 7.79
C GLU A 165 14.99 -14.41 6.29
N PRO A 166 15.97 -15.03 5.60
CA PRO A 166 16.13 -14.88 4.16
C PRO A 166 14.88 -15.27 3.34
N ALA A 167 14.04 -16.15 3.87
CA ALA A 167 12.77 -16.53 3.26
C ALA A 167 11.80 -15.34 3.16
N LEU A 168 11.76 -14.46 4.16
CA LEU A 168 10.95 -13.25 4.16
C LEU A 168 11.39 -12.30 3.04
N ALA A 169 12.70 -12.08 2.86
CA ALA A 169 13.24 -11.28 1.77
C ALA A 169 12.81 -11.81 0.39
N LYS A 170 12.91 -13.14 0.20
CA LYS A 170 12.49 -13.80 -1.04
C LYS A 170 10.99 -13.63 -1.31
N ASN A 171 10.16 -13.71 -0.27
CA ASN A 171 8.71 -13.52 -0.38
C ASN A 171 8.36 -12.07 -0.75
N ILE A 172 9.03 -11.08 -0.17
CA ILE A 172 8.85 -9.66 -0.51
C ILE A 172 9.23 -9.41 -1.98
N VAL A 173 10.39 -9.91 -2.43
CA VAL A 173 10.82 -9.77 -3.83
C VAL A 173 9.83 -10.43 -4.79
N LYS A 174 9.31 -11.61 -4.43
CA LYS A 174 8.29 -12.30 -5.22
C LYS A 174 7.00 -11.48 -5.29
N ALA A 175 6.52 -10.95 -4.16
CA ALA A 175 5.34 -10.09 -4.12
C ALA A 175 5.53 -8.82 -4.96
N PHE A 176 6.71 -8.20 -4.89
CA PHE A 176 7.07 -7.04 -5.70
C PHE A 176 7.09 -7.35 -7.20
N SER A 177 7.58 -8.52 -7.62
CA SER A 177 7.50 -8.92 -9.03
C SER A 177 6.06 -9.17 -9.49
N HIS A 178 5.22 -9.71 -8.60
CA HIS A 178 3.82 -10.03 -8.87
C HIS A 178 2.98 -8.77 -9.06
N LEU A 179 3.33 -7.67 -8.38
CA LEU A 179 2.71 -6.35 -8.56
C LEU A 179 2.62 -5.92 -10.02
N PHE A 180 3.73 -6.02 -10.77
CA PHE A 180 3.75 -5.57 -12.17
C PHE A 180 2.82 -6.41 -13.04
N VAL A 181 2.77 -7.72 -12.80
CA VAL A 181 1.90 -8.63 -13.53
C VAL A 181 0.43 -8.30 -13.26
N ILE A 182 0.05 -8.14 -12.00
CA ILE A 182 -1.34 -7.79 -11.62
C ILE A 182 -1.71 -6.42 -12.18
N GLY A 183 -0.87 -5.41 -11.91
CA GLY A 183 -1.18 -4.02 -12.28
C GLY A 183 -1.27 -3.85 -13.80
N PHE A 184 -0.37 -4.50 -14.55
CA PHE A 184 -0.48 -4.54 -16.00
C PHE A 184 -1.74 -5.29 -16.45
N SER A 185 -2.05 -6.44 -15.85
CA SER A 185 -3.27 -7.19 -16.18
C SER A 185 -4.56 -6.39 -15.94
N MET A 186 -4.60 -5.55 -14.90
CA MET A 186 -5.74 -4.66 -14.63
C MET A 186 -5.84 -3.53 -15.68
N ALA A 187 -4.71 -2.97 -16.10
CA ALA A 187 -4.66 -1.90 -17.09
C ALA A 187 -4.87 -2.39 -18.54
N PHE A 188 -4.50 -3.65 -18.82
CA PHE A 188 -4.38 -4.21 -20.15
C PHE A 188 -5.60 -3.99 -21.07
N PRO A 189 -6.85 -4.22 -20.62
CA PRO A 189 -8.01 -4.04 -21.51
C PRO A 189 -8.16 -2.60 -22.02
N ILE A 190 -7.90 -1.62 -21.16
CA ILE A 190 -8.02 -0.20 -21.50
C ILE A 190 -6.83 0.23 -22.34
N LEU A 191 -5.61 -0.24 -22.02
CA LEU A 191 -4.42 -0.01 -22.82
C LEU A 191 -4.63 -0.48 -24.27
N CYS A 192 -5.22 -1.67 -24.47
CA CYS A 192 -5.53 -2.18 -25.81
C CYS A 192 -6.55 -1.32 -26.56
N LEU A 193 -7.63 -0.88 -25.88
CA LEU A 193 -8.64 0.00 -26.49
C LEU A 193 -8.03 1.34 -26.94
N VAL A 194 -7.22 1.93 -26.08
CA VAL A 194 -6.58 3.22 -26.36
C VAL A 194 -5.51 3.08 -27.46
N LEU A 195 -4.72 2.00 -27.43
CA LEU A 195 -3.75 1.69 -28.48
C LEU A 195 -4.43 1.48 -29.85
N LEU A 196 -5.55 0.77 -29.89
CA LEU A 196 -6.33 0.60 -31.11
C LEU A 196 -6.85 1.94 -31.63
N SER A 197 -7.28 2.82 -30.72
CA SER A 197 -7.68 4.19 -31.07
C SER A 197 -6.53 4.97 -31.69
N ASP A 198 -5.29 4.82 -31.21
CA ASP A 198 -4.11 5.47 -31.79
C ASP A 198 -3.83 4.99 -33.22
N ILE A 199 -4.00 3.69 -33.49
CA ILE A 199 -3.86 3.13 -34.84
C ILE A 199 -4.93 3.73 -35.77
N ILE A 200 -6.18 3.80 -35.31
CA ILE A 200 -7.29 4.39 -36.07
C ILE A 200 -7.01 5.87 -36.38
N PHE A 201 -6.57 6.67 -35.40
CA PHE A 201 -6.25 8.07 -35.64
C PHE A 201 -5.05 8.25 -36.57
N GLY A 202 -4.03 7.39 -36.46
CA GLY A 202 -2.90 7.39 -37.39
C GLY A 202 -3.33 7.13 -38.84
N MET A 203 -4.28 6.22 -39.06
CA MET A 203 -4.87 5.98 -40.38
C MET A 203 -5.68 7.18 -40.87
N ILE A 204 -6.51 7.80 -40.01
CA ILE A 204 -7.31 8.97 -40.36
C ILE A 204 -6.42 10.15 -40.74
N MET A 205 -5.34 10.41 -40.00
CA MET A 205 -4.38 11.48 -40.31
C MET A 205 -3.72 11.27 -41.68
N LYS A 206 -3.45 10.01 -42.05
CA LYS A 206 -2.90 9.69 -43.38
C LYS A 206 -3.89 10.04 -44.50
N THR A 207 -5.19 9.81 -44.29
CA THR A 207 -6.24 10.12 -45.27
C THR A 207 -6.68 11.58 -45.26
N HIS A 208 -6.65 12.24 -44.11
CA HIS A 208 -7.05 13.62 -43.89
C HIS A 208 -5.97 14.36 -43.08
N PRO A 209 -4.92 14.89 -43.74
CA PRO A 209 -3.80 15.55 -43.05
C PRO A 209 -4.20 16.86 -42.35
N GLN A 210 -5.36 17.42 -42.66
CA GLN A 210 -5.93 18.56 -41.95
C GLN A 210 -6.54 18.17 -40.58
N PHE A 211 -6.62 16.87 -40.27
CA PHE A 211 -7.11 16.39 -38.98
C PHE A 211 -6.09 16.66 -37.87
N ASN A 212 -6.41 17.59 -36.98
CA ASN A 212 -5.57 17.88 -35.82
C ASN A 212 -5.83 16.84 -34.71
N LEU A 213 -4.92 15.89 -34.57
CA LEU A 213 -4.99 14.84 -33.55
C LEU A 213 -4.96 15.40 -32.13
N LEU A 214 -4.28 16.53 -31.89
CA LEU A 214 -4.26 17.14 -30.57
C LEU A 214 -5.64 17.71 -30.19
N ALA A 215 -6.35 18.29 -31.15
CA ALA A 215 -7.65 18.90 -30.91
C ALA A 215 -8.80 17.89 -30.83
N ILE A 216 -8.77 16.81 -31.64
CA ILE A 216 -9.88 15.86 -31.75
C ILE A 216 -9.52 14.49 -31.17
N GLY A 217 -8.29 14.02 -31.37
CA GLY A 217 -7.84 12.70 -30.92
C GLY A 217 -7.85 12.58 -29.39
N PHE A 218 -7.25 13.54 -28.68
CA PHE A 218 -7.21 13.48 -27.21
C PHE A 218 -8.59 13.43 -26.54
N PRO A 219 -9.56 14.32 -26.85
CA PRO A 219 -10.90 14.23 -26.28
C PRO A 219 -11.58 12.87 -26.52
N VAL A 220 -11.41 12.30 -27.71
CA VAL A 220 -11.99 11.00 -28.05
C VAL A 220 -11.27 9.85 -27.33
N LYS A 221 -9.93 9.86 -27.25
CA LYS A 221 -9.15 8.87 -26.45
C LYS A 221 -9.59 8.88 -24.99
N ILE A 222 -9.76 10.08 -24.42
CA ILE A 222 -10.23 10.25 -23.05
C ILE A 222 -11.64 9.68 -22.89
N ALA A 223 -12.56 9.96 -23.81
CA ALA A 223 -13.92 9.40 -23.78
C ALA A 223 -13.92 7.86 -23.83
N ILE A 224 -13.15 7.26 -24.74
CA ILE A 224 -13.00 5.80 -24.87
C ILE A 224 -12.42 5.21 -23.58
N GLY A 225 -11.38 5.83 -23.03
CA GLY A 225 -10.75 5.39 -21.78
C GLY A 225 -11.74 5.42 -20.61
N PHE A 226 -12.51 6.51 -20.45
CA PHE A 226 -13.52 6.60 -19.39
C PHE A 226 -14.63 5.55 -19.53
N VAL A 227 -15.14 5.32 -20.75
CA VAL A 227 -16.14 4.26 -20.98
C VAL A 227 -15.55 2.89 -20.65
N GLY A 228 -14.31 2.61 -21.08
CA GLY A 228 -13.60 1.38 -20.75
C GLY A 228 -13.43 1.18 -19.24
N ILE A 229 -13.08 2.24 -18.52
CA ILE A 229 -12.96 2.20 -17.05
C ILE A 229 -14.31 1.90 -16.42
N ILE A 230 -15.40 2.57 -16.81
CA ILE A 230 -16.73 2.34 -16.23
C ILE A 230 -17.16 0.87 -16.41
N LEU A 231 -16.90 0.29 -17.58
CA LEU A 231 -17.26 -1.10 -17.88
C LEU A 231 -16.44 -2.12 -17.08
N ILE A 232 -15.16 -1.82 -16.82
CA ILE A 232 -14.20 -2.77 -16.26
C ILE A 232 -13.88 -2.47 -14.79
N ALA A 233 -14.36 -1.35 -14.23
CA ALA A 233 -14.13 -0.95 -12.84
C ALA A 233 -14.49 -2.04 -11.84
N SER A 234 -15.65 -2.69 -12.05
CA SER A 234 -16.06 -3.82 -11.20
C SER A 234 -15.07 -4.98 -11.25
N ALA A 235 -14.49 -5.28 -12.41
CA ALA A 235 -13.51 -6.35 -12.57
C ALA A 235 -12.16 -5.98 -11.94
N ILE A 236 -11.69 -4.74 -12.10
CA ILE A 236 -10.48 -4.23 -11.44
C ILE A 236 -10.62 -4.35 -9.92
N MET A 237 -11.77 -3.90 -9.38
CA MET A 237 -12.04 -3.96 -7.95
C MET A 237 -12.19 -5.40 -7.43
N GLY A 238 -12.83 -6.28 -8.21
CA GLY A 238 -12.89 -7.71 -7.90
C GLY A 238 -11.50 -8.34 -7.80
N ARG A 239 -10.63 -8.04 -8.75
CA ARG A 239 -9.24 -8.51 -8.74
C ARG A 239 -8.44 -7.94 -7.56
N PHE A 240 -8.60 -6.65 -7.28
CA PHE A 240 -7.96 -6.00 -6.14
C PHE A 240 -8.35 -6.66 -4.81
N LYS A 241 -9.63 -6.98 -4.63
CA LYS A 241 -10.13 -7.70 -3.45
C LYS A 241 -9.45 -9.06 -3.25
N GLU A 242 -9.33 -9.85 -4.33
CA GLU A 242 -8.65 -11.15 -4.29
C GLU A 242 -7.20 -11.00 -3.83
N GLU A 243 -6.46 -10.07 -4.43
CA GLU A 243 -5.03 -9.88 -4.14
C GLU A 243 -4.79 -9.41 -2.70
N ILE A 244 -5.68 -8.60 -2.12
CA ILE A 244 -5.56 -8.20 -0.72
C ILE A 244 -5.81 -9.37 0.21
N SER A 245 -6.82 -10.19 -0.07
CA SER A 245 -7.08 -11.38 0.73
C SER A 245 -5.90 -12.36 0.71
N LEU A 246 -5.24 -12.49 -0.44
CA LEU A 246 -4.00 -13.27 -0.58
C LEU A 246 -2.85 -12.65 0.21
N ALA A 247 -2.69 -11.33 0.18
CA ALA A 247 -1.68 -10.64 0.96
C ALA A 247 -1.87 -10.84 2.47
N PHE A 248 -3.09 -10.70 2.99
CA PHE A 248 -3.39 -10.98 4.40
C PHE A 248 -3.11 -12.44 4.77
N SER A 249 -3.51 -13.40 3.92
CA SER A 249 -3.19 -14.81 4.16
C SER A 249 -1.68 -15.07 4.16
N ALA A 250 -0.92 -14.42 3.27
CA ALA A 250 0.53 -14.54 3.24
C ALA A 250 1.17 -13.96 4.51
N ILE A 251 0.73 -12.78 4.94
CA ILE A 251 1.22 -12.14 6.17
C ILE A 251 0.96 -13.05 7.38
N SER A 252 -0.27 -13.57 7.55
CA SER A 252 -0.65 -14.44 8.68
C SER A 252 0.09 -15.78 8.74
N LYS A 253 0.69 -16.22 7.63
CA LYS A 253 1.52 -17.43 7.59
C LYS A 253 2.97 -17.17 7.95
N ILE A 254 3.42 -15.93 7.77
CA ILE A 254 4.81 -15.53 7.99
C ILE A 254 4.99 -14.98 9.42
N PHE A 255 3.99 -14.26 9.92
CA PHE A 255 3.92 -13.68 11.26
C PHE A 255 2.57 -14.01 11.89
#